data_AF-A0A7C5S835-F1
#
_entry.id   AF-A0A7C5S835-F1
#
_cell.length_a   1.000
_cell.length_b   1.000
_cell.length_c   1.000
_cell.angle_alpha   90.00
_cell.angle_beta   90.00
_cell.angle_gamma   90.00
#
_symmetry.space_group_name_H-M   'P 1'
#
loop_
_entity.id
_entity.type
_entity.pdbx_description
1 polymer ?
#
loop_
_entity_poly.entity_id
_entity_poly.type
_entity_poly.pdbx_seq_one_letter_code
_entity_poly.pdbx_strand_id
1 'polypeptide(L)'
;MPERNGYSVSSMLFAFLLGGLVGAGAALLLAPQSGAETRRKIKDLTEEAKEKGAEYAEEVKEKVTKGLETGKEKLTTTVEKGKEVISEKKSAISSAIEAGKEAFKKEKEKAHEA
;
A
#
# COMPACT_ATOMS: atom_id res chain seq x y z
N MET A 1 -13.78 -22.48 3.87
CA MET A 1 -14.06 -21.03 3.87
C MET A 1 -12.73 -20.32 3.71
N PRO A 2 -12.49 -19.50 2.67
CA PRO A 2 -11.25 -18.75 2.57
C PRO A 2 -11.29 -17.55 3.52
N GLU A 3 -10.39 -17.58 4.49
CA GLU A 3 -10.07 -16.50 5.44
C GLU A 3 -9.83 -15.20 4.67
N ARG A 4 -10.63 -14.18 4.94
CA ARG A 4 -10.41 -12.82 4.41
C ARG A 4 -9.26 -12.20 5.19
N ASN A 5 -8.03 -12.34 4.67
CA ASN A 5 -6.85 -11.65 5.18
C ASN A 5 -6.99 -10.14 4.89
N GLY A 6 -7.72 -9.44 5.76
CA GLY A 6 -7.84 -7.99 5.69
C GLY A 6 -6.51 -7.38 6.10
N TYR A 7 -5.90 -6.60 5.21
CA TYR A 7 -4.73 -5.78 5.56
C TYR A 7 -5.11 -4.87 6.73
N SER A 8 -4.69 -5.26 7.92
CA SER A 8 -4.86 -4.47 9.13
C SER A 8 -3.96 -3.25 9.03
N VAL A 9 -4.46 -2.10 9.48
CA VAL A 9 -3.67 -0.86 9.61
C VAL A 9 -2.37 -1.13 10.38
N SER A 10 -2.41 -2.04 11.36
CA SER A 10 -1.22 -2.49 12.08
C SER A 10 -0.16 -3.08 11.14
N SER A 11 -0.54 -4.01 10.26
CA SER A 11 0.37 -4.61 9.29
C SER A 11 0.94 -3.57 8.31
N MET A 12 0.16 -2.56 7.94
CA MET A 12 0.61 -1.47 7.07
C MET A 12 1.62 -0.56 7.78
N LEU A 13 1.39 -0.23 9.06
CA LEU A 13 2.34 0.52 9.88
C LEU A 13 3.63 -0.28 10.10
N PHE A 14 3.54 -1.59 10.38
CA PHE A 14 4.71 -2.46 10.50
C PHE A 14 5.53 -2.51 9.22
N ALA A 15 4.88 -2.65 8.06
CA ALA A 15 5.56 -2.63 6.76
C ALA A 15 6.22 -1.26 6.47
N PHE A 16 5.56 -0.15 6.83
CA PHE A 16 6.12 1.19 6.70
C PHE A 16 7.35 1.39 7.59
N LEU A 17 7.29 0.96 8.86
CA LEU A 17 8.43 1.06 9.78
C LEU A 17 9.62 0.22 9.31
N LEU A 18 9.37 -1.01 8.86
CA LEU A 18 10.41 -1.87 8.29
C LEU A 18 11.04 -1.25 7.04
N GLY A 19 10.22 -0.77 6.10
CA GLY A 19 10.70 -0.10 4.90
C GLY A 19 11.46 1.19 5.22
N GLY A 20 10.98 1.96 6.19
CA GLY A 20 11.60 3.20 6.65
C GLY A 20 12.98 2.98 7.28
N LEU A 21 13.14 1.94 8.11
CA LEU A 21 14.43 1.58 8.68
C LEU A 21 15.44 1.16 7.62
N VAL A 22 15.03 0.32 6.67
CA VAL A 22 15.89 -0.12 5.56
C VAL A 22 16.27 1.07 4.68
N GLY A 23 15.32 1.94 4.34
CA GLY A 23 15.56 3.14 3.54
C GLY A 23 16.47 4.13 4.25
N ALA A 24 16.27 4.38 5.55
CA ALA A 24 17.13 5.25 6.35
C ALA A 24 18.56 4.69 6.47
N GLY A 25 18.70 3.38 6.67
CA GLY A 25 20.00 2.71 6.68
C GLY A 25 20.73 2.87 5.35
N ALA A 26 20.03 2.64 4.23
CA ALA A 26 20.59 2.84 2.89
C ALA A 26 20.96 4.31 2.63
N ALA A 27 20.13 5.27 3.05
CA ALA A 27 20.40 6.69 2.92
C ALA A 27 21.63 7.13 3.72
N LEU A 28 21.79 6.64 4.96
CA LEU A 28 22.99 6.90 5.77
C LEU A 28 24.25 6.26 5.17
N LEU A 29 24.12 5.10 4.52
CA LEU A 29 25.23 4.44 3.83
C LEU A 29 25.66 5.22 2.58
N LEU A 30 24.70 5.77 1.84
CA LEU A 30 24.93 6.48 0.58
C LEU A 30 25.33 7.94 0.79
N ALA A 31 24.82 8.58 1.86
CA ALA A 31 25.07 9.97 2.21
C ALA A 31 25.49 10.09 3.69
N PRO A 32 26.77 9.83 3.99
CA PRO A 32 27.28 9.95 5.34
C PRO A 32 27.30 11.42 5.79
N GLN A 33 26.69 11.70 6.93
CA GLN A 33 26.75 13.00 7.60
C GLN A 33 27.71 12.93 8.80
N SER A 34 28.47 14.00 9.06
CA SER A 34 29.34 14.05 10.23
C SER A 34 28.53 14.22 11.52
N GLY A 35 28.97 13.61 12.63
CA GLY A 35 28.24 13.68 13.90
C GLY A 35 28.10 15.10 14.49
N ALA A 36 28.97 16.03 14.09
CA ALA A 36 28.88 17.45 14.48
C ALA A 36 27.76 18.17 13.70
N GLU A 37 27.63 17.91 12.40
CA GLU A 37 26.55 18.44 11.57
C GLU A 37 25.18 17.88 12.00
N THR A 38 25.10 16.58 12.28
CA THR A 38 23.86 15.95 12.75
C THR A 38 23.38 16.59 14.06
N ARG A 39 24.27 16.89 14.99
CA ARG A 39 23.90 17.58 16.24
C ARG A 39 23.42 19.01 16.03
N ARG A 40 24.04 19.77 15.12
CA ARG A 40 23.56 21.11 14.74
C ARG A 40 22.18 21.04 14.10
N LYS A 41 22.01 20.19 13.09
CA LYS A 41 20.72 19.98 12.42
C LYS A 41 19.61 19.55 13.38
N ILE A 42 19.90 18.67 14.35
CA ILE A 42 18.91 18.28 15.36
C ILE A 42 18.47 19.48 16.20
N LYS A 43 19.40 20.35 16.63
CA LYS A 43 19.04 21.56 17.37
C LYS A 43 18.14 22.47 16.54
N ASP A 44 18.56 22.80 15.33
CA ASP A 44 17.84 23.71 14.45
C ASP A 44 16.43 23.16 14.12
N LEU A 45 16.35 21.86 13.79
CA LEU A 45 15.08 21.17 13.54
C LEU A 45 14.19 21.12 14.78
N THR A 46 14.75 20.97 15.97
CA THR A 46 13.97 20.92 17.22
C THR A 46 13.36 22.29 17.54
N GLU A 47 14.13 23.35 17.31
CA GLU A 47 13.70 24.72 17.55
C GLU A 47 12.60 25.12 16.55
N GLU A 48 12.80 24.84 15.26
CA GLU A 48 11.80 25.07 14.21
C GLU A 48 10.54 24.19 14.38
N ALA A 49 10.70 22.92 14.75
CA ALA A 49 9.57 22.01 14.94
C ALA A 49 8.70 22.42 16.15
N LYS A 50 9.31 23.01 17.18
CA LYS A 50 8.55 23.51 18.34
C LYS A 50 7.67 24.70 17.95
N GLU A 51 8.18 25.58 17.12
CA GLU A 51 7.47 26.80 16.70
C GLU A 51 6.40 26.49 15.65
N LYS A 52 6.74 25.71 14.62
CA LYS A 52 5.83 25.38 13.50
C LYS A 52 4.90 24.20 13.82
N GLY A 53 5.27 23.33 14.75
CA GLY A 53 4.56 22.08 15.01
C GLY A 53 3.15 22.27 15.60
N ALA A 54 2.95 23.30 16.42
CA ALA A 54 1.63 23.61 16.97
C ALA A 54 0.65 24.07 15.89
N GLU A 55 1.11 24.95 14.99
CA GLU A 55 0.33 25.48 13.87
C GLU A 55 0.05 24.39 12.82
N TYR A 56 1.06 23.57 12.51
CA TYR A 56 0.90 22.41 11.62
C TYR A 56 -0.05 21.37 12.19
N ALA A 57 -0.05 21.13 13.50
CA ALA A 57 -0.93 20.14 14.11
C ALA A 57 -2.40 20.52 13.97
N GLU A 58 -2.75 21.80 14.12
CA GLU A 58 -4.12 22.28 13.85
C GLU A 58 -4.48 22.16 12.37
N GLU A 59 -3.61 22.63 11.48
CA GLU A 59 -3.90 22.64 10.04
C GLU A 59 -4.01 21.20 9.47
N VAL A 60 -3.16 20.29 9.95
CA VAL A 60 -3.20 18.87 9.61
C VAL A 60 -4.46 18.23 10.17
N LYS A 61 -4.87 18.54 11.40
CA LYS A 61 -6.11 17.99 11.96
C LYS A 61 -7.30 18.41 11.10
N GLU A 62 -7.39 19.66 10.68
CA GLU A 62 -8.48 20.12 9.82
C GLU A 62 -8.44 19.47 8.42
N LYS A 63 -7.27 19.43 7.77
CA LYS A 63 -7.09 18.81 6.44
C LYS A 63 -7.30 17.31 6.46
N VAL A 64 -6.86 16.61 7.52
CA VAL A 64 -7.08 15.18 7.71
C VAL A 64 -8.56 14.91 7.90
N THR A 65 -9.27 15.70 8.70
CA THR A 65 -10.71 15.48 8.92
C THR A 65 -11.49 15.62 7.60
N LYS A 66 -11.27 16.73 6.86
CA LYS A 66 -11.89 16.95 5.52
C LYS A 66 -11.46 15.90 4.48
N GLY A 67 -10.18 15.53 4.48
CA GLY A 67 -9.61 14.55 3.55
C GLY A 67 -10.07 13.13 3.84
N LEU A 68 -10.34 12.79 5.10
CA LEU A 68 -10.86 11.48 5.49
C LEU A 68 -12.33 11.32 5.10
N GLU A 69 -13.13 12.38 5.21
CA GLU A 69 -14.53 12.38 4.74
C GLU A 69 -14.60 12.23 3.22
N THR A 70 -13.85 13.05 2.49
CA THR A 70 -13.78 13.00 1.02
C THR A 70 -13.16 11.69 0.52
N GLY A 71 -12.15 11.19 1.24
CA GLY A 71 -11.49 9.93 0.97
C GLY A 71 -12.43 8.75 1.18
N LYS A 72 -13.20 8.72 2.28
CA LYS A 72 -14.21 7.68 2.53
C LYS A 72 -15.24 7.61 1.41
N GLU A 73 -15.77 8.75 0.98
CA GLU A 73 -16.78 8.80 -0.09
C GLU A 73 -16.21 8.33 -1.44
N LYS A 74 -15.01 8.78 -1.81
CA LYS A 74 -14.35 8.32 -3.04
C LYS A 74 -13.95 6.85 -2.97
N LEU A 75 -13.52 6.37 -1.81
CA LEU A 75 -13.14 4.98 -1.60
C LEU A 75 -14.35 4.06 -1.68
N THR A 76 -15.50 4.41 -1.08
CA THR A 76 -16.71 3.58 -1.19
C THR A 76 -17.17 3.46 -2.64
N THR A 77 -17.25 4.56 -3.37
CA THR A 77 -17.64 4.55 -4.79
C THR A 77 -16.63 3.79 -5.68
N THR A 78 -15.33 3.92 -5.41
CA THR A 78 -14.29 3.23 -6.19
C THR A 78 -14.23 1.74 -5.88
N VAL A 79 -14.45 1.35 -4.62
CA VAL A 79 -14.50 -0.05 -4.20
C VAL A 79 -15.75 -0.74 -4.76
N GLU A 80 -16.90 -0.05 -4.83
CA GLU A 80 -18.10 -0.59 -5.48
C GLU A 80 -17.89 -0.80 -6.98
N LYS A 81 -17.40 0.22 -7.70
CA LYS A 81 -17.07 0.08 -9.13
C LYS A 81 -16.00 -0.98 -9.39
N GLY A 82 -14.99 -1.04 -8.52
CA GLY A 82 -13.93 -2.06 -8.59
C GLY A 82 -14.46 -3.47 -8.37
N LYS A 83 -15.39 -3.67 -7.42
CA LYS A 83 -16.05 -4.96 -7.19
C LYS A 83 -16.89 -5.40 -8.38
N GLU A 84 -17.60 -4.48 -9.02
CA GLU A 84 -18.44 -4.77 -10.19
C GLU A 84 -17.57 -5.21 -11.39
N VAL A 85 -16.51 -4.44 -11.70
CA VAL A 85 -15.56 -4.78 -12.77
C VAL A 85 -14.80 -6.08 -12.48
N ILE A 86 -14.43 -6.32 -11.22
CA ILE A 86 -13.79 -7.59 -10.81
C ILE A 86 -14.77 -8.75 -10.95
N SER A 87 -16.06 -8.56 -10.62
CA SER A 87 -17.08 -9.61 -10.77
C SER A 87 -17.30 -9.98 -12.23
N GLU A 88 -17.44 -8.98 -13.11
CA GLU A 88 -17.55 -9.21 -14.56
C GLU A 88 -16.31 -9.89 -15.13
N LYS A 89 -15.12 -9.39 -14.79
CA LYS A 89 -13.85 -9.98 -15.26
C LYS A 89 -13.63 -11.38 -14.68
N LYS A 90 -14.05 -11.66 -13.45
CA LYS A 90 -13.94 -12.99 -12.85
C LYS A 90 -14.77 -14.03 -13.62
N SER A 91 -15.95 -13.65 -14.12
CA SER A 91 -16.75 -14.54 -14.97
C SER A 91 -16.03 -14.84 -16.29
N ALA A 92 -15.55 -13.81 -16.99
CA ALA A 92 -14.80 -13.97 -18.24
C ALA A 92 -13.50 -14.78 -18.05
N ILE A 93 -12.78 -14.55 -16.94
CA ILE A 93 -11.56 -15.28 -16.59
C ILE A 93 -11.88 -16.74 -16.22
N SER A 94 -12.97 -17.00 -15.49
CA SER A 94 -13.39 -18.37 -15.15
C SER A 94 -13.71 -19.18 -16.42
N SER A 95 -14.44 -18.59 -17.37
CA SER A 95 -14.77 -19.23 -18.63
C SER A 95 -13.51 -19.49 -19.49
N ALA A 96 -12.58 -18.55 -19.52
CA ALA A 96 -11.31 -18.74 -20.23
C ALA A 96 -10.43 -19.82 -19.57
N ILE A 97 -10.42 -19.90 -18.24
CA ILE A 97 -9.70 -20.94 -17.49
C ILE A 97 -10.34 -22.31 -17.74
N GLU A 98 -11.67 -22.43 -17.72
CA GLU A 98 -12.35 -23.70 -18.02
C GLU A 98 -12.10 -24.15 -19.46
N ALA A 99 -12.23 -23.25 -20.44
CA ALA A 99 -11.93 -23.53 -21.84
C ALA A 99 -10.46 -23.96 -22.02
N GLY A 100 -9.52 -23.26 -21.37
CA GLY A 100 -8.11 -23.64 -21.37
C GLY A 100 -7.86 -25.00 -20.71
N LYS A 101 -8.55 -25.30 -19.61
CA LYS A 101 -8.42 -26.57 -18.88
C LYS A 101 -8.99 -27.74 -19.68
N GLU A 102 -10.10 -27.56 -20.38
CA GLU A 102 -10.67 -28.58 -21.28
C GLU A 102 -9.80 -28.82 -22.52
N ALA A 103 -9.30 -27.75 -23.15
CA ALA A 103 -8.37 -27.86 -24.27
C ALA A 103 -7.10 -28.62 -23.86
N PHE A 104 -6.52 -28.25 -22.71
CA PHE A 104 -5.33 -28.92 -22.16
C PHE A 104 -5.58 -30.39 -21.81
N LYS A 105 -6.79 -30.73 -21.33
CA LYS A 105 -7.16 -32.12 -21.01
C LYS A 105 -7.30 -32.97 -22.29
N LYS A 106 -7.94 -32.42 -23.33
CA LYS A 106 -8.05 -33.06 -24.65
C LYS A 106 -6.68 -33.27 -25.30
N GLU A 107 -5.77 -32.32 -25.14
CA GLU A 107 -4.40 -32.44 -25.67
C GLU A 107 -3.58 -33.46 -24.88
N LYS A 108 -3.74 -33.49 -23.55
CA LYS A 108 -3.08 -34.49 -22.70
C LYS A 108 -3.59 -35.91 -22.94
N GLU A 109 -4.89 -36.11 -23.16
CA GLU A 109 -5.45 -37.42 -23.52
C GLU A 109 -5.00 -37.87 -24.91
N LYS A 110 -5.02 -36.98 -25.91
CA LYS A 110 -4.49 -37.28 -27.25
C LYS A 110 -2.99 -37.60 -27.26
N ALA A 111 -2.21 -36.98 -26.38
CA ALA A 111 -0.77 -37.26 -26.23
C ALA A 111 -0.48 -38.52 -25.39
N HIS A 112 -1.47 -39.10 -24.70
CA HIS A 112 -1.34 -40.32 -23.91
C HIS A 112 -1.88 -41.57 -24.64
N GLU A 113 -2.59 -41.36 -25.75
CA GLU A 113 -3.16 -42.42 -26.61
C GLU A 113 -2.33 -42.66 -27.90
N ALA A 114 -1.26 -41.88 -28.11
CA ALA A 114 -0.26 -42.05 -29.17
C ALA A 114 1.08 -42.57 -28.59
#